data_AF-A0A1A8U5T5-F1
#
_entry.id   AF-A0A1A8U5T5-F1
#
_cell.length_a   1.000
_cell.length_b   1.000
_cell.length_c   1.000
_cell.angle_alpha   90.00
_cell.angle_beta   90.00
_cell.angle_gamma   90.00
#
_symmetry.space_group_name_H-M   'P 1'
#
loop_
_entity.id
_entity.type
_entity.pdbx_description
1 polymer ?
#
loop_
_entity_poly.entity_id
_entity_poly.type
_entity_poly.pdbx_seq_one_letter_code
_entity_poly.pdbx_strand_id
1 'polypeptide(L)' 'AIQQKRREIDEVYYQECEMFGLVAKMLIAKDPALERPIQSSLQENLRDIGKRCVEAMEKFIEDYDSRELLHYLDE' A
#
# COMPACT_ATOMS: atom_id res chain seq x y z
N ALA A 1 -1.56 -9.96 -16.55
CA ALA A 1 -1.82 -10.08 -15.10
C ALA A 1 -1.08 -9.03 -14.26
N ILE A 2 0.24 -8.90 -14.40
CA ILE A 2 1.10 -7.99 -13.60
C ILE A 2 0.61 -6.53 -13.59
N GLN A 3 0.31 -5.93 -14.75
CA GLN A 3 -0.17 -4.54 -14.81
C GLN A 3 -1.54 -4.34 -14.14
N GLN A 4 -2.40 -5.36 -14.14
CA GLN A 4 -3.69 -5.31 -13.46
C GLN A 4 -3.48 -5.36 -11.94
N LYS A 5 -2.61 -6.25 -11.46
CA LYS A 5 -2.27 -6.32 -10.03
C LYS A 5 -1.68 -5.02 -9.50
N ARG A 6 -0.80 -4.38 -10.27
CA ARG A 6 -0.24 -3.07 -9.90
C ARG A 6 -1.34 -2.03 -9.68
N ARG A 7 -2.28 -1.91 -10.61
CA ARG A 7 -3.41 -0.96 -10.49
C ARG A 7 -4.26 -1.21 -9.25
N GLU A 8 -4.54 -2.47 -8.93
CA GLU A 8 -5.30 -2.84 -7.73
C GLU A 8 -4.57 -2.43 -6.44
N ILE A 9 -3.24 -2.65 -6.38
CA ILE A 9 -2.41 -2.25 -5.24
C ILE A 9 -2.37 -0.72 -5.12
N ASP A 10 -2.19 -0.02 -6.24
CA ASP A 10 -2.14 1.44 -6.28
C ASP A 10 -3.47 2.07 -5.81
N GLU A 11 -4.61 1.49 -6.22
CA GLU A 11 -5.94 1.95 -5.82
C GLU A 11 -6.17 1.80 -4.31
N VAL A 12 -5.81 0.64 -3.74
CA VAL A 12 -5.91 0.41 -2.29
C VAL A 12 -4.98 1.35 -1.52
N TYR A 13 -3.72 1.49 -1.97
CA TYR A 13 -2.76 2.41 -1.36
C TYR A 13 -3.30 3.85 -1.33
N TYR A 14 -3.84 4.31 -2.45
CA TYR A 14 -4.41 5.65 -2.56
C TYR A 14 -5.60 5.86 -1.61
N GLN A 15 -6.54 4.91 -1.56
CA GLN A 15 -7.70 4.97 -0.67
C GLN A 15 -7.30 5.00 0.81
N GLU A 16 -6.34 4.17 1.21
CA GLU A 16 -5.84 4.20 2.59
C GLU A 16 -5.18 5.54 2.90
N CYS A 17 -4.32 6.06 2.01
CA CYS A 17 -3.68 7.36 2.18
C CYS A 17 -4.72 8.50 2.35
N GLU A 18 -5.78 8.49 1.54
CA GLU A 18 -6.87 9.48 1.67
C GLU A 18 -7.61 9.35 2.99
N MET A 19 -7.94 8.13 3.42
CA MET A 19 -8.62 7.87 4.69
C MET A 19 -7.78 8.36 5.88
N PHE A 20 -6.51 7.97 5.95
CA PHE A 20 -5.61 8.42 7.01
C PHE A 20 -5.45 9.94 7.01
N GLY A 21 -5.30 10.55 5.83
CA GLY A 21 -5.18 11.99 5.68
C GLY A 21 -6.44 12.74 6.14
N LEU A 22 -7.63 12.22 5.84
CA LEU A 22 -8.89 12.78 6.29
C LEU A 22 -9.02 12.73 7.81
N VAL A 23 -8.76 11.57 8.41
CA VAL A 23 -8.84 11.39 9.87
C VAL A 23 -7.83 12.28 10.59
N ALA A 24 -6.59 12.36 10.10
CA ALA A 24 -5.58 13.27 10.65
C ALA A 24 -6.04 14.73 10.61
N LYS A 25 -6.59 15.20 9.48
CA LYS A 25 -7.17 16.55 9.36
C LYS A 25 -8.32 16.77 10.34
N MET A 26 -9.20 15.79 10.52
CA MET A 26 -10.32 15.88 11.47
C MET A 26 -9.84 15.96 12.92
N LEU A 27 -8.79 15.21 13.29
CA LEU A 27 -8.20 15.26 14.63
C LEU A 27 -7.53 16.61 14.89
N ILE A 28 -6.74 17.11 13.93
CA ILE A 28 -6.06 18.42 14.03
C ILE A 28 -7.08 19.56 14.10
N ALA A 29 -8.18 19.47 13.35
CA ALA A 29 -9.25 20.46 13.42
C ALA A 29 -9.94 20.49 14.79
N LYS A 30 -10.00 19.35 15.49
CA LYS A 30 -10.56 19.27 16.85
C LYS A 30 -9.57 19.77 17.91
N ASP A 31 -8.29 19.47 17.75
CA ASP A 31 -7.23 19.94 18.64
C ASP A 31 -5.95 20.21 17.82
N PRO A 32 -5.65 21.50 17.53
CA PRO A 32 -4.46 21.87 16.77
C PRO A 32 -3.13 21.44 17.41
N ALA A 33 -3.10 21.21 18.72
CA ALA A 33 -1.89 20.71 19.39
C ALA A 33 -1.51 19.29 18.95
N LEU A 34 -2.45 18.55 18.33
CA LEU A 34 -2.22 17.21 17.82
C LEU A 34 -1.43 17.17 16.50
N GLU A 35 -1.24 18.29 15.80
CA GLU A 35 -0.57 18.30 14.49
C GLU A 35 0.82 17.67 14.53
N ARG A 36 1.68 18.14 15.44
CA ARG A 36 3.03 17.60 15.59
C ARG A 36 3.07 16.12 15.99
N PRO A 37 2.37 15.66 17.05
CA PRO A 37 2.41 14.26 17.44
C PRO A 37 1.76 13.31 16.40
N ILE A 38 0.75 13.76 15.66
CA ILE A 38 0.13 12.95 14.59
C ILE A 38 1.06 12.83 13.38
N GLN A 39 1.82 13.88 13.04
CA GLN A 39 2.63 13.90 11.82
C GLN A 39 3.63 12.73 11.74
N SER A 40 4.37 12.44 12.81
CA SER A 40 5.33 11.33 12.83
C SER A 40 4.64 9.99 12.63
N SER A 41 3.59 9.74 13.41
CA SER A 41 2.81 8.50 13.35
C SER A 41 2.18 8.30 11.97
N LEU A 42 1.65 9.36 11.35
CA LEU A 42 1.08 9.31 10.01
C LEU A 42 2.13 8.95 8.96
N GLN A 43 3.31 9.58 9.02
CA GLN A 43 4.40 9.27 8.08
C GLN A 43 4.88 7.83 8.19
N GLU A 44 5.02 7.31 9.41
CA GLU A 44 5.40 5.91 9.65
C GLU A 44 4.36 4.95 9.09
N ASN A 45 3.07 5.19 9.35
CA ASN A 45 1.99 4.36 8.81
C ASN A 45 1.97 4.37 7.28
N LEU A 46 2.09 5.53 6.64
CA LEU A 46 2.12 5.62 5.17
C LEU A 46 3.32 4.89 4.56
N ARG A 47 4.49 4.94 5.21
CA ARG A 47 5.67 4.18 4.79
C ARG A 47 5.47 2.67 4.92
N ASP A 48 4.87 2.21 6.03
CA ASP A 48 4.59 0.80 6.25
C ASP A 48 3.61 0.24 5.21
N ILE A 49 2.53 0.97 4.92
CA ILE A 49 1.59 0.60 3.86
C ILE A 49 2.31 0.52 2.51
N GLY A 50 3.13 1.52 2.17
CA GLY A 50 3.91 1.51 0.93
C GLY A 50 4.85 0.30 0.83
N LYS A 51 5.49 -0.08 1.94
CA LYS A 51 6.34 -1.27 2.01
C LYS A 51 5.53 -2.54 1.75
N ARG A 52 4.36 -2.68 2.37
CA ARG A 52 3.45 -3.82 2.17
C ARG A 52 2.95 -3.90 0.73
N CYS A 53 2.73 -2.77 0.06
CA CYS A 53 2.36 -2.72 -1.37
C CYS A 53 3.49 -3.27 -2.26
N VAL A 54 4.74 -2.89 -2.00
CA VAL A 54 5.92 -3.41 -2.72
C VAL A 54 6.06 -4.92 -2.48
N GLU A 55 6.02 -5.36 -1.22
CA GLU A 55 6.12 -6.79 -0.86
C GLU A 55 5.01 -7.62 -1.52
N ALA A 56 3.79 -7.09 -1.58
CA ALA A 56 2.68 -7.77 -2.25
C ALA A 56 2.88 -7.90 -3.77
N MET A 57 3.53 -6.91 -4.39
CA MET A 57 3.81 -6.92 -5.83
C MET A 57 4.95 -7.89 -6.16
N GLU A 58 6.03 -7.86 -5.38
CA GLU A 58 7.16 -8.79 -5.51
C GLU A 58 6.67 -10.23 -5.41
N LYS A 59 5.91 -10.55 -4.36
CA LYS A 59 5.32 -11.89 -4.17
C LYS A 59 4.42 -12.30 -5.34
N PHE A 60 3.63 -11.37 -5.87
CA PHE A 60 2.77 -11.67 -7.02
C PHE A 60 3.58 -11.99 -8.28
N ILE A 61 4.68 -11.28 -8.52
CA ILE A 61 5.57 -11.53 -9.67
C ILE A 61 6.24 -12.91 -9.51
N GLU A 62 6.78 -13.22 -8.34
CA GLU A 62 7.39 -14.52 -8.05
C GLU A 62 6.40 -15.68 -8.27
N ASP A 63 5.17 -15.54 -7.76
CA ASP A 63 4.10 -16.52 -7.95
C ASP A 63 3.69 -16.65 -9.42
N TYR A 64 3.68 -15.54 -10.16
CA TYR A 64 3.35 -15.52 -11.59
C TYR A 64 4.41 -16.25 -12.41
N ASP A 65 5.68 -15.88 -12.23
CA ASP A 65 6.81 -16.47 -12.95
C ASP A 65 6.96 -17.97 -12.65
N SER A 66 6.71 -18.38 -11.39
CA SER A 66 6.75 -19.78 -10.99
C SER A 66 5.65 -20.62 -11.67
N ARG A 67 4.45 -20.07 -11.85
CA ARG A 67 3.35 -20.74 -12.54
C ARG A 67 3.60 -20.86 -14.05
N GLU A 68 4.13 -19.80 -14.66
CA GLU A 68 4.52 -19.84 -16.07
C GLU A 68 5.61 -20.91 -16.30
N LEU A 69 6.61 -21.00 -15.41
CA LEU A 69 7.66 -22.03 -15.49
C LEU A 69 7.09 -23.46 -15.41
N LEU A 70 6.14 -23.71 -14.52
CA LEU A 70 5.48 -25.02 -14.42
C LEU A 70 4.70 -25.37 -15.69
N HIS A 71 4.03 -24.39 -16.31
CA HIS A 71 3.33 -24.61 -17.58
C HIS A 71 4.27 -25.04 -18.72
N TYR A 72 5.50 -24.52 -18.77
CA TYR A 72 6.49 -24.92 -19.78
C TYR A 72 7.11 -26.31 -19.52
N LEU A 73 7.04 -26.83 -18.29
CA LEU A 73 7.62 -28.14 -17.94
C LEU A 73 6.61 -29.29 -18.11
N ASP A 74 5.31 -28.98 -18.20
CA ASP A 74 4.22 -29.94 -18.44
C ASP A 74 3.87 -30.12 -19.94
N GLU A 75 4.53 -29.39 -20.86
CA GLU A 75 4.45 -29.54 -22.33
C GLU A 75 5.64 -30.33 -22.91
#